data_AF-A0A6I6D365-F1
#
_entry.id   AF-A0A6I6D365-F1
#
_cell.length_a   1.000
_cell.length_b   1.000
_cell.length_c   1.000
_cell.angle_alpha   90.00
_cell.angle_beta   90.00
_cell.angle_gamma   90.00
#
_symmetry.space_group_name_H-M   'P 1'
#
loop_
_entity.id
_entity.type
_entity.pdbx_description
1 polymer ?
#
loop_
_entity_poly.entity_id
_entity_poly.type
_entity_poly.pdbx_seq_one_letter_code
_entity_poly.pdbx_strand_id
1 'polypeptide(L)'
;MAFLHVVIERTEEEKPLFLFGDLTKTELKRRFIRPYKLARSVLKENRVVNLSCVTSVHVIETDKPLDVALKHLRVESNERIDSLNRESGGVFIISAGSGWVAEDIVHCGRDVTAQYVTSPPGEGTLASHALAFLHNPWVLRVGGGLLIIVVGGFVVRWLWT
;
A
#
# COMPACT_ATOMS: atom_id res chain seq x y z
N MET A 1 -0.25 -17.68 -15.31
CA MET A 1 -1.14 -16.72 -14.61
C MET A 1 -0.28 -15.92 -13.65
N ALA A 2 -0.59 -14.65 -13.40
CA ALA A 2 0.18 -13.83 -12.47
C ALA A 2 -0.49 -13.82 -11.09
N PHE A 3 0.30 -13.99 -10.04
CA PHE A 3 -0.12 -13.97 -8.64
C PHE A 3 0.41 -12.69 -8.00
N LEU A 4 -0.46 -11.98 -7.27
CA LEU A 4 -0.12 -10.72 -6.62
C LEU A 4 -0.11 -10.88 -5.12
N HIS A 5 0.97 -10.45 -4.51
CA HIS A 5 1.22 -10.51 -3.08
C HIS A 5 1.39 -9.10 -2.53
N VAL A 6 0.90 -8.88 -1.32
CA VAL A 6 0.94 -7.57 -0.67
C VAL A 6 1.68 -7.70 0.64
N VAL A 7 2.77 -6.96 0.76
CA VAL A 7 3.52 -6.77 1.99
C VAL A 7 3.43 -5.28 2.36
N ILE A 8 3.22 -4.99 3.64
CA ILE A 8 3.11 -3.61 4.14
C ILE A 8 4.06 -3.39 5.30
N GLU A 9 4.50 -2.15 5.47
CA GLU A 9 5.18 -1.68 6.66
C GLU A 9 4.29 -0.67 7.39
N ARG A 10 4.39 -0.62 8.72
CA ARG A 10 3.55 0.22 9.57
C ARG A 10 4.42 1.05 10.50
N THR A 11 3.98 2.26 10.82
CA THR A 11 4.76 3.21 11.64
C THR A 11 5.19 2.65 12.99
N GLU A 12 4.37 1.78 13.60
CA GLU A 12 4.58 1.26 14.95
C GLU A 12 5.25 -0.12 14.97
N GLU A 13 5.57 -0.70 13.82
CA GLU A 13 6.13 -2.05 13.72
C GLU A 13 7.38 -2.08 12.85
N GLU A 14 8.48 -2.58 13.40
CA GLU A 14 9.76 -2.69 12.68
C GLU A 14 9.75 -3.79 11.61
N LYS A 15 8.85 -4.77 11.71
CA LYS A 15 8.80 -5.89 10.77
C LYS A 15 7.75 -5.66 9.70
N PRO A 16 8.08 -5.91 8.42
CA PRO A 16 7.07 -5.93 7.38
C PRO A 16 6.03 -7.00 7.70
N LEU A 17 4.79 -6.75 7.31
CA LEU A 17 3.66 -7.66 7.48
C LEU A 17 3.20 -8.11 6.10
N PHE A 18 3.27 -9.41 5.86
CA PHE A 18 2.58 -10.01 4.72
C PHE A 18 1.07 -9.89 4.92
N LEU A 19 0.34 -9.19 4.05
CA LEU A 19 -1.08 -8.92 4.24
C LEU A 19 -1.97 -9.90 3.46
N PHE A 20 -1.67 -10.08 2.18
CA PHE A 20 -2.43 -10.96 1.29
C PHE A 20 -1.50 -11.64 0.28
N GLY A 21 -1.81 -12.89 -0.08
CA GLY A 21 -1.09 -13.65 -1.10
C GLY A 21 -2.00 -14.15 -2.20
N ASP A 22 -1.38 -14.56 -3.31
CA ASP A 22 -2.01 -15.29 -4.41
C ASP A 22 -3.24 -14.60 -5.02
N LEU A 23 -3.25 -13.27 -5.01
CA LEU A 23 -4.39 -12.50 -5.49
C LEU A 23 -4.36 -12.36 -7.01
N THR A 24 -5.53 -12.40 -7.62
CA THR A 24 -5.73 -11.87 -8.97
C THR A 24 -5.75 -10.33 -8.94
N LYS A 25 -5.60 -9.68 -10.11
CA LYS A 25 -5.69 -8.22 -10.24
C LYS A 25 -7.00 -7.64 -9.68
N THR A 26 -8.11 -8.34 -9.90
CA THR A 26 -9.43 -7.92 -9.44
C THR A 26 -9.56 -8.03 -7.92
N GLU A 27 -9.02 -9.10 -7.34
CA GLU A 27 -9.01 -9.29 -5.89
C GLU A 27 -8.07 -8.31 -5.19
N LEU A 28 -6.89 -8.05 -5.75
CA LEU A 28 -5.98 -7.01 -5.26
C LEU A 28 -6.69 -5.66 -5.16
N LYS A 29 -7.39 -5.26 -6.23
CA LYS A 29 -8.16 -4.01 -6.26
C LYS A 29 -9.23 -3.96 -5.18
N ARG A 30 -10.00 -5.05 -5.03
CA ARG A 30 -11.13 -5.12 -4.10
C ARG A 30 -10.69 -5.22 -2.64
N ARG A 31 -9.70 -6.07 -2.34
CA ARG A 31 -9.30 -6.43 -0.98
C ARG A 31 -8.26 -5.50 -0.38
N PHE A 32 -7.41 -4.89 -1.20
CA PHE A 32 -6.31 -4.06 -0.71
C PHE A 32 -6.38 -2.63 -1.24
N ILE A 33 -6.35 -2.42 -2.56
CA ILE A 33 -6.20 -1.06 -3.14
C ILE A 33 -7.36 -0.14 -2.77
N ARG A 34 -8.61 -0.61 -2.89
CA ARG A 34 -9.78 0.21 -2.55
C ARG A 34 -9.83 0.54 -1.05
N PRO A 35 -9.67 -0.42 -0.12
CA PRO A 35 -9.54 -0.11 1.31
C PRO A 35 -8.37 0.83 1.62
N TYR A 36 -7.19 0.62 1.01
CA TYR A 36 -6.01 1.46 1.19
C TYR A 36 -6.27 2.92 0.81
N LYS A 37 -6.84 3.15 -0.39
CA LYS A 37 -7.21 4.50 -0.84
C LYS A 37 -8.25 5.19 0.06
N LEU A 38 -9.04 4.41 0.80
CA LEU A 38 -10.02 4.91 1.75
C LEU A 38 -9.51 4.96 3.20
N ALA A 39 -8.23 4.62 3.44
CA ALA A 39 -7.65 4.44 4.77
C ALA A 39 -8.51 3.53 5.69
N ARG A 40 -9.17 2.52 5.12
CA ARG A 40 -10.04 1.59 5.86
C ARG A 40 -9.26 0.40 6.39
N SER A 41 -9.62 -0.04 7.58
CA SER A 41 -9.07 -1.27 8.15
C SER A 41 -9.51 -2.51 7.36
N VAL A 42 -8.64 -3.51 7.33
CA VAL A 42 -8.89 -4.82 6.73
C VAL A 42 -8.68 -5.92 7.74
N LEU A 43 -9.32 -7.08 7.53
CA LEU A 43 -9.16 -8.24 8.40
C LEU A 43 -8.12 -9.19 7.81
N LYS A 44 -7.12 -9.55 8.61
CA LYS A 44 -6.16 -10.63 8.33
C LYS A 44 -6.17 -11.59 9.52
N GLU A 45 -6.51 -12.86 9.28
CA GLU A 45 -6.40 -13.94 10.29
C GLU A 45 -6.96 -13.55 11.67
N ASN A 46 -8.18 -13.00 11.68
CA ASN A 46 -8.88 -12.53 12.89
C ASN A 46 -8.27 -11.29 13.59
N ARG A 47 -7.33 -10.60 12.94
CA ARG A 47 -6.76 -9.32 13.39
C ARG A 47 -7.19 -8.19 12.46
N VAL A 48 -7.57 -7.06 13.07
CA VAL A 48 -7.87 -5.84 12.34
C VAL A 48 -6.56 -5.12 12.07
N VAL A 49 -6.26 -4.91 10.79
CA VAL A 49 -5.09 -4.16 10.33
C VAL A 49 -5.57 -2.81 9.84
N ASN A 50 -5.16 -1.74 10.52
CA ASN A 50 -5.48 -0.38 10.10
C ASN A 50 -4.53 0.07 8.98
N LEU A 51 -5.09 0.39 7.81
CA LEU A 51 -4.32 0.84 6.66
C LEU A 51 -3.92 2.31 6.72
N SER A 52 -4.47 3.11 7.65
CA SER A 52 -4.06 4.51 7.83
C SER A 52 -2.65 4.65 8.38
N CYS A 53 -2.13 3.64 9.09
CA CYS A 53 -0.80 3.64 9.71
C CYS A 53 0.27 2.99 8.81
N VAL A 54 -0.04 2.75 7.54
CA VAL A 54 0.87 2.12 6.58
C VAL A 54 1.85 3.15 6.04
N THR A 55 3.14 2.87 6.19
CA THR A 55 4.25 3.74 5.75
C THR A 55 4.81 3.32 4.40
N SER A 56 4.94 2.03 4.16
CA SER A 56 5.42 1.45 2.90
C SER A 56 4.50 0.31 2.45
N VAL A 57 4.42 0.12 1.14
CA VAL A 57 3.65 -0.96 0.50
C VAL A 57 4.50 -1.58 -0.59
N HIS A 58 4.54 -2.90 -0.61
CA HIS A 58 5.12 -3.69 -1.69
C HIS A 58 4.04 -4.60 -2.28
N VAL A 59 3.72 -4.39 -3.55
CA VAL A 59 2.87 -5.28 -4.35
C VAL A 59 3.78 -6.06 -5.30
N ILE A 60 3.92 -7.35 -5.04
CA ILE A 60 4.84 -8.21 -5.79
C ILE A 60 4.06 -9.11 -6.73
N GLU A 61 4.44 -9.11 -8.00
CA GLU A 61 3.90 -9.99 -9.02
C GLU A 61 4.84 -11.19 -9.23
N THR A 62 4.30 -12.40 -9.09
CA THR A 62 5.00 -13.66 -9.36
C THR A 62 4.27 -14.49 -10.41
N ASP A 63 5.00 -15.36 -11.09
CA ASP A 63 4.47 -16.36 -12.04
C ASP A 63 3.94 -17.62 -11.35
N LYS A 64 4.34 -17.82 -10.10
CA LYS A 64 4.02 -18.97 -9.24
C LYS A 64 3.29 -18.52 -7.96
N PRO A 65 2.49 -19.40 -7.35
CA PRO A 65 1.85 -19.11 -6.07
C PRO A 65 2.89 -18.99 -4.95
N LEU A 66 2.49 -18.36 -3.84
CA LEU A 66 3.34 -17.97 -2.71
C LEU A 66 4.25 -19.10 -2.25
N ASP A 67 3.69 -20.25 -1.90
CA ASP A 67 4.44 -21.39 -1.34
C ASP A 67 5.51 -21.91 -2.30
N VAL A 68 5.19 -21.93 -3.59
CA VAL A 68 6.11 -22.41 -4.62
C VAL A 68 7.22 -21.39 -4.87
N ALA A 69 6.89 -20.10 -4.88
CA ALA A 69 7.85 -19.01 -5.01
C ALA A 69 8.84 -18.99 -3.83
N LEU A 70 8.34 -19.09 -2.58
CA LEU A 70 9.18 -19.14 -1.38
C LEU A 70 10.04 -20.41 -1.33
N LYS A 71 9.50 -21.56 -1.74
CA LYS A 71 10.28 -22.80 -1.83
C LYS A 71 11.44 -22.67 -2.82
N HIS A 72 11.20 -22.02 -3.96
CA HIS A 72 12.26 -21.77 -4.93
C HIS A 72 13.34 -20.85 -4.35
N LEU A 73 12.94 -19.74 -3.72
CA LEU A 73 13.87 -18.82 -3.06
C LEU A 73 14.70 -19.52 -1.98
N ARG A 74 14.09 -20.42 -1.21
CA ARG A 74 14.78 -21.22 -0.20
C ARG A 74 15.84 -22.13 -0.80
N VAL A 75 15.52 -22.82 -1.89
CA VAL A 75 16.48 -23.70 -2.58
C VAL A 75 17.65 -22.88 -3.12
N GLU A 76 17.37 -21.77 -3.81
CA GLU A 76 18.40 -20.87 -4.35
C GLU A 76 19.30 -20.28 -3.24
N SER A 77 18.69 -19.87 -2.13
CA SER A 77 19.43 -19.36 -0.97
C SER A 77 20.33 -20.43 -0.36
N ASN A 78 19.85 -21.67 -0.23
CA ASN A 78 20.65 -22.76 0.32
C ASN A 78 21.79 -23.15 -0.61
N GLU A 79 21.54 -23.24 -1.92
CA GLU A 79 22.57 -23.52 -2.93
C GLU A 79 23.68 -22.46 -2.91
N ARG A 80 23.32 -21.19 -2.73
CA ARG A 80 24.27 -20.08 -2.61
C ARG A 80 25.10 -20.16 -1.32
N ILE A 81 24.50 -20.54 -0.20
CA ILE A 81 25.22 -20.74 1.06
C ILE A 81 26.19 -21.93 0.92
N ASP A 82 25.75 -23.02 0.31
CA ASP A 82 26.57 -24.21 0.07
C ASP A 82 27.74 -23.92 -0.88
N SER A 83 27.54 -23.11 -1.92
CA SER A 83 28.63 -22.69 -2.81
C SER A 83 29.66 -21.85 -2.07
N LEU A 84 29.24 -20.89 -1.25
CA LEU A 84 30.13 -20.07 -0.44
C LEU A 84 30.94 -20.92 0.54
N ASN A 85 30.30 -21.84 1.27
CA ASN A 85 30.97 -22.74 2.21
C ASN A 85 32.04 -23.61 1.52
N ARG A 86 31.74 -24.09 0.31
CA ARG A 86 32.67 -24.90 -0.48
C ARG A 86 33.87 -24.10 -0.99
N GLU A 87 33.68 -22.85 -1.39
CA GLU A 87 34.75 -21.99 -1.91
C GLU A 87 35.67 -21.44 -0.82
N SER A 88 35.14 -21.21 0.38
CA SER A 88 35.87 -20.52 1.46
C SER A 88 36.54 -21.46 2.47
N GLY A 89 36.46 -22.79 2.26
CA GLY A 89 37.16 -23.79 3.08
C GLY A 89 36.71 -23.86 4.54
N GLY A 90 35.57 -23.25 4.89
CA GLY A 90 35.01 -23.18 6.23
C GLY A 90 33.47 -23.09 6.21
N VAL A 91 32.84 -23.31 7.36
CA VAL A 91 31.38 -23.17 7.51
C VAL A 91 31.03 -21.71 7.82
N PHE A 92 30.51 -21.01 6.83
CA PHE A 92 30.01 -19.64 6.93
C PHE A 92 28.50 -19.65 7.21
N ILE A 93 28.11 -19.45 8.48
CA ILE A 93 26.72 -19.15 8.85
C ILE A 93 26.50 -17.65 8.77
N ILE A 94 26.42 -17.10 7.55
CA ILE A 94 26.24 -15.65 7.34
C ILE A 94 24.75 -15.27 7.53
N SER A 95 23.82 -16.20 7.22
CA SER A 95 22.39 -16.04 7.50
C SER A 95 21.68 -17.40 7.53
N ALA A 96 20.45 -17.45 8.06
CA ALA A 96 19.58 -18.63 8.00
C ALA A 96 18.99 -18.91 6.59
N GLY A 97 19.40 -18.13 5.58
CA GLY A 97 18.82 -18.15 4.25
C GLY A 97 17.48 -17.39 4.15
N SER A 98 17.02 -17.15 2.93
CA SER A 98 15.74 -16.49 2.63
C SER A 98 14.67 -17.50 2.19
N GLY A 99 13.40 -17.10 2.21
CA GLY A 99 12.26 -17.94 1.81
C GLY A 99 11.65 -18.74 2.96
N TRP A 100 11.82 -18.29 4.20
CA TRP A 100 11.25 -18.93 5.40
C TRP A 100 10.01 -18.20 5.92
N VAL A 101 9.91 -16.90 5.66
CA VAL A 101 8.76 -16.07 6.04
C VAL A 101 8.04 -15.57 4.80
N ALA A 102 6.73 -15.29 4.93
CA ALA A 102 5.91 -14.88 3.78
C ALA A 102 6.32 -13.51 3.24
N GLU A 103 6.90 -12.67 4.09
CA GLU A 103 7.47 -11.37 3.77
C GLU A 103 8.63 -11.45 2.77
N ASP A 104 9.36 -12.58 2.73
CA ASP A 104 10.49 -12.79 1.80
C ASP A 104 10.06 -12.82 0.33
N ILE A 105 8.74 -12.88 0.08
CA ILE A 105 8.17 -12.82 -1.28
C ILE A 105 8.59 -11.56 -2.04
N VAL A 106 8.99 -10.49 -1.35
CA VAL A 106 9.58 -9.27 -1.92
C VAL A 106 10.80 -9.56 -2.80
N HIS A 107 11.51 -10.66 -2.57
CA HIS A 107 12.69 -11.06 -3.33
C HIS A 107 12.39 -12.06 -4.47
N CYS A 108 11.17 -12.59 -4.59
CA CYS A 108 10.86 -13.66 -5.55
C CYS A 108 10.32 -13.17 -6.89
N GLY A 109 9.91 -11.90 -6.99
CA GLY A 109 9.08 -11.43 -8.08
C GLY A 109 9.36 -10.00 -8.52
N ARG A 110 8.49 -9.48 -9.38
CA ARG A 110 8.57 -8.12 -9.88
C ARG A 110 7.74 -7.20 -9.00
N ASP A 111 8.36 -6.13 -8.49
CA ASP A 111 7.62 -5.08 -7.80
C ASP A 111 6.76 -4.30 -8.81
N VAL A 112 5.45 -4.31 -8.58
CA VAL A 112 4.44 -3.61 -9.38
C VAL A 112 3.68 -2.56 -8.58
N THR A 113 4.18 -2.18 -7.40
CA THR A 113 3.55 -1.24 -6.46
C THR A 113 3.14 0.07 -7.15
N ALA A 114 4.06 0.67 -7.91
CA ALA A 114 3.84 1.95 -8.59
C ALA A 114 2.67 1.94 -9.58
N GLN A 115 2.24 0.76 -10.05
CA GLN A 115 1.08 0.62 -10.95
C GLN A 115 -0.27 0.72 -10.22
N TYR A 116 -0.29 0.48 -8.91
CA TYR A 116 -1.52 0.38 -8.11
C TYR A 116 -1.59 1.39 -6.97
N VAL A 117 -0.44 1.74 -6.38
CA VAL A 117 -0.30 2.62 -5.22
C VAL A 117 0.51 3.84 -5.66
N THR A 118 -0.17 4.97 -5.78
CA THR A 118 0.39 6.23 -6.30
C THR A 118 0.26 7.39 -5.32
N SER A 119 -0.40 7.17 -4.18
CA SER A 119 -0.75 8.19 -3.21
C SER A 119 -0.72 7.57 -1.81
N PRO A 120 -0.54 8.37 -0.75
CA PRO A 120 -0.68 7.91 0.62
C PRO A 120 -2.06 7.28 0.91
N PRO A 121 -2.18 6.50 2.00
CA PRO A 121 -3.46 5.97 2.45
C PRO A 121 -4.48 7.09 2.66
N GLY A 122 -5.71 6.90 2.18
CA GLY A 122 -6.79 7.88 2.34
C GLY A 122 -6.79 9.06 1.35
N GLU A 123 -5.69 9.32 0.65
CA GLU A 123 -5.57 10.47 -0.26
C GLU A 123 -5.87 10.13 -1.73
N GLY A 124 -5.95 8.85 -2.07
CA GLY A 124 -6.11 8.38 -3.46
C GLY A 124 -7.52 8.45 -4.05
N THR A 125 -8.45 9.20 -3.44
CA THR A 125 -9.85 9.29 -3.90
C THR A 125 -10.17 10.63 -4.55
N LEU A 126 -11.11 10.66 -5.51
CA LEU A 126 -11.58 11.92 -6.09
C LEU A 126 -12.22 12.84 -5.03
N ALA A 127 -12.81 12.27 -3.99
CA ALA A 127 -13.37 13.02 -2.87
C ALA A 127 -12.29 13.71 -2.03
N SER A 128 -11.17 13.05 -1.73
CA SER A 128 -10.04 13.66 -1.01
C SER A 128 -9.41 14.80 -1.81
N HIS A 129 -9.27 14.63 -3.14
CA HIS A 129 -8.82 15.72 -4.01
C HIS A 129 -9.82 16.89 -4.08
N ALA A 130 -11.13 16.62 -4.12
CA ALA A 130 -12.16 17.66 -4.11
C ALA A 130 -12.22 18.41 -2.77
N LEU A 131 -12.09 17.72 -1.64
CA LEU A 131 -12.02 18.34 -0.32
C LEU A 131 -10.75 19.18 -0.15
N ALA A 132 -9.60 18.70 -0.63
CA ALA A 132 -8.36 19.47 -0.65
C ALA A 132 -8.51 20.75 -1.50
N PHE A 133 -9.24 20.68 -2.61
CA PHE A 133 -9.56 21.85 -3.44
C PHE A 133 -10.49 22.84 -2.72
N LEU A 134 -11.52 22.36 -2.03
CA LEU A 134 -12.45 23.20 -1.26
C LEU A 134 -11.81 23.84 -0.02
N HIS A 135 -10.86 23.16 0.62
CA HIS A 135 -10.07 23.72 1.72
C HIS A 135 -8.94 24.66 1.27
N ASN A 136 -8.80 24.92 -0.04
CA ASN A 136 -7.84 25.90 -0.50
C ASN A 136 -8.25 27.32 -0.02
N PRO A 137 -7.40 28.03 0.75
CA PRO A 137 -7.73 29.34 1.32
C PRO A 137 -8.15 30.38 0.27
N TRP A 138 -7.65 30.23 -0.96
CA TRP A 138 -8.02 31.10 -2.08
C TRP A 138 -9.47 30.86 -2.54
N VAL A 139 -9.88 29.59 -2.67
CA VAL A 139 -11.24 29.21 -3.07
C VAL A 139 -12.26 29.63 -2.02
N LEU A 140 -11.94 29.44 -0.74
CA LEU A 140 -12.76 29.92 0.38
C LEU A 140 -12.91 31.44 0.41
N ARG A 141 -11.83 32.20 0.14
CA ARG A 141 -11.90 33.67 0.07
C ARG A 141 -12.76 34.16 -1.10
N VAL A 142 -12.56 33.60 -2.29
CA VAL A 142 -13.30 34.00 -3.50
C VAL A 142 -14.76 33.57 -3.41
N GLY A 143 -15.03 32.32 -3.06
CA GLY A 143 -16.38 31.78 -2.92
C GLY A 143 -17.16 32.41 -1.77
N GLY A 144 -16.53 32.58 -0.61
CA GLY A 144 -17.14 33.24 0.55
C GLY A 144 -17.45 34.72 0.28
N GLY A 145 -16.53 35.43 -0.36
CA GLY A 145 -16.74 36.83 -0.76
C GLY A 145 -17.92 36.98 -1.73
N LEU A 146 -18.02 36.10 -2.74
CA LEU A 146 -19.13 36.12 -3.69
C LEU A 146 -20.48 35.88 -3.01
N LEU A 147 -20.53 34.93 -2.06
CA LEU A 147 -21.75 34.59 -1.33
C LEU A 147 -22.23 35.77 -0.47
N ILE A 148 -21.30 36.47 0.21
CA ILE A 148 -21.61 37.66 1.00
C ILE A 148 -22.17 38.79 0.11
N ILE A 149 -21.61 38.99 -1.08
CA ILE A 149 -22.09 40.00 -2.03
C ILE A 149 -23.52 39.66 -2.50
N VAL A 150 -23.78 38.41 -2.85
CA VAL A 150 -25.11 37.96 -3.31
C VAL A 150 -26.15 38.09 -2.20
N VAL A 151 -25.85 37.57 -1.01
CA VAL A 151 -26.77 37.65 0.15
C VAL A 151 -26.97 39.10 0.58
N GLY A 152 -25.89 39.89 0.66
CA GLY A 152 -25.95 41.30 1.00
C GLY A 152 -26.79 42.11 0.02
N GLY A 153 -26.58 41.91 -1.29
CA GLY A 153 -27.39 42.55 -2.33
C GLY A 153 -28.87 42.16 -2.25
N PHE A 154 -29.17 40.90 -1.92
CA PHE A 154 -30.55 40.44 -1.74
C PHE A 154 -31.22 41.07 -0.51
N VAL A 155 -30.51 41.15 0.62
CA VAL A 155 -31.00 41.78 1.86
C VAL A 155 -31.20 43.28 1.70
N VAL A 156 -30.24 43.98 1.08
CA VAL A 156 -30.37 45.43 0.80
C VAL A 156 -31.57 45.69 -0.09
N ARG A 157 -31.78 44.86 -1.13
CA ARG A 157 -32.94 44.99 -2.01
C ARG A 157 -34.25 44.72 -1.29
N TRP A 158 -34.30 43.77 -0.36
CA TRP A 158 -35.49 43.48 0.44
C TRP A 158 -35.82 44.61 1.43
N LEU A 159 -34.82 45.26 2.03
CA LEU A 159 -35.01 46.38 2.95
C LEU A 159 -35.48 47.69 2.28
N TRP A 160 -35.36 47.80 0.96
CA TRP A 160 -35.75 48.98 0.16
C TRP A 160 -37.06 48.79 -0.61
N THR A 161 -37.73 47.65 -0.45
CA THR A 161 -39.10 47.36 -0.92
C THR A 161 -40.06 47.37 0.26
#